data_AF-A0A0M9E6N3-F1
#
_entry.id   AF-A0A0M9E6N3-F1
#
_cell.length_a   1.000
_cell.length_b   1.000
_cell.length_c   1.000
_cell.angle_alpha   90.00
_cell.angle_beta   90.00
_cell.angle_gamma   90.00
#
_symmetry.space_group_name_H-M   'P 1'
#
loop_
_entity.id
_entity.type
_entity.pdbx_description
1 polymer ?
#
loop_
_entity_poly.entity_id
_entity_poly.type
_entity_poly.pdbx_seq_one_letter_code
_entity_poly.pdbx_strand_id
1 'polypeptide(L)'
;MNQLNQLLQSFIKHQNLFFIVLGVILCIIGASGDMSFANFSLKLPDITGRLITVIVSLLLISFGLISEWRLKSEKADEISQNENMTKGFDIISKHINAIEDKEIKNKSILIINEAKSRLRRIDDGIVVLGPEHTYRTAIDNIRTTKKGENILATHAAHEHIDYLYGWEDIIPLKNYFAENIKAINRGVNIERIFIIMRDAIFDSQTSTIKNERALKILRDHEDAGIHVYITWFENILLNKNMISDFIIFDKFTVESHDIPAGGLYYQVTIRRNVNEIIKYTERFNEIKNSGLPLKKALNEIGINI
;
A
#
# COMPACT_ATOMS: atom_id res chain seq x y z
N MET A 1 -1.47 -14.14 15.19
CA MET A 1 -1.93 -12.91 14.51
C MET A 1 -3.22 -13.12 13.69
N ASN A 2 -3.38 -14.22 12.94
CA ASN A 2 -4.58 -14.44 12.10
C ASN A 2 -5.92 -14.51 12.85
N GLN A 3 -5.97 -15.09 14.06
CA GLN A 3 -7.22 -15.17 14.84
C GLN A 3 -7.68 -13.80 15.38
N LEU A 4 -6.74 -12.93 15.77
CA LEU A 4 -7.07 -11.58 16.26
C LEU A 4 -7.61 -10.71 15.13
N ASN A 5 -7.03 -10.80 13.93
CA ASN A 5 -7.54 -10.08 12.75
C ASN A 5 -8.93 -10.60 12.32
N GLN A 6 -9.18 -11.91 12.40
CA GLN A 6 -10.50 -12.47 12.12
C GLN A 6 -11.55 -12.01 13.15
N LEU A 7 -11.19 -11.97 14.44
CA LEU A 7 -12.06 -11.44 15.49
C LEU A 7 -12.32 -9.94 15.32
N LEU A 8 -11.31 -9.16 14.94
CA LEU A 8 -11.45 -7.72 14.70
C LEU A 8 -12.35 -7.44 13.49
N GLN A 9 -12.18 -8.18 12.39
CA GLN A 9 -13.05 -8.06 11.22
C GLN A 9 -14.48 -8.51 11.49
N SER A 10 -14.65 -9.59 12.26
CA SER A 10 -15.98 -10.03 12.72
C SER A 10 -16.62 -8.96 13.61
N PHE A 11 -15.87 -8.36 14.52
CA PHE A 11 -16.36 -7.29 15.40
C PHE A 11 -16.76 -6.04 14.60
N ILE A 12 -15.93 -5.59 13.65
CA ILE A 12 -16.24 -4.46 12.76
C ILE A 12 -17.52 -4.76 11.95
N LYS A 13 -17.67 -5.99 11.46
CA LYS A 13 -18.85 -6.41 10.68
C LYS A 13 -20.15 -6.38 11.48
N HIS A 14 -20.10 -6.55 12.81
CA HIS A 14 -21.26 -6.60 13.69
C HIS A 14 -21.37 -5.38 14.63
N GLN A 15 -20.54 -4.35 14.40
CA GLN A 15 -20.45 -3.19 15.29
C GLN A 15 -21.78 -2.42 15.37
N ASN A 16 -22.52 -2.29 14.27
CA ASN A 16 -23.83 -1.64 14.25
C ASN A 16 -24.87 -2.43 15.05
N LEU A 17 -24.90 -3.75 14.89
CA LEU A 17 -25.79 -4.63 15.64
C LEU A 17 -25.49 -4.58 17.14
N PHE A 18 -24.21 -4.50 17.51
CA PHE A 18 -23.79 -4.32 18.90
C PHE A 18 -24.37 -3.04 19.52
N PHE A 19 -24.30 -1.89 18.82
CA PHE A 19 -24.86 -0.64 19.33
C PHE A 19 -26.40 -0.69 19.49
N ILE A 20 -27.09 -1.34 18.56
CA ILE A 20 -28.54 -1.55 18.65
C ILE A 20 -28.88 -2.41 19.87
N VAL A 21 -28.22 -3.56 20.03
CA VAL A 21 -28.46 -4.49 21.15
C VAL A 21 -28.13 -3.84 22.49
N LEU A 22 -26.99 -3.16 22.59
CA LEU A 22 -26.58 -2.44 23.80
C LEU A 22 -27.57 -1.34 24.16
N GLY A 23 -28.01 -0.56 23.18
CA GLY A 23 -29.03 0.46 23.39
C GLY A 23 -30.37 -0.12 23.85
N VAL A 24 -30.82 -1.24 23.29
CA VAL A 24 -32.05 -1.92 23.75
C VAL A 24 -31.92 -2.42 25.19
N ILE A 25 -30.78 -3.02 25.55
CA ILE A 25 -30.52 -3.47 26.92
C ILE A 25 -30.57 -2.31 27.91
N LEU A 26 -29.91 -1.19 27.59
CA LEU A 26 -29.91 0.00 28.43
C LEU A 26 -31.31 0.63 28.55
N CYS A 27 -32.12 0.60 27.48
CA CYS A 27 -33.52 1.01 27.51
C CYS A 27 -34.34 0.16 28.51
N ILE A 28 -34.16 -1.17 28.47
CA ILE A 28 -34.85 -2.10 29.37
C ILE A 28 -34.44 -1.84 30.83
N ILE A 29 -33.14 -1.64 31.09
CA ILE A 29 -32.63 -1.32 32.44
C ILE A 29 -33.17 0.04 32.92
N GLY A 30 -33.17 1.06 32.06
CA GLY A 30 -33.72 2.37 32.40
C GLY A 30 -35.22 2.33 32.70
N ALA A 31 -35.96 1.45 32.02
CA ALA A 31 -37.41 1.28 32.18
C ALA A 31 -37.80 0.38 33.37
N SER A 32 -36.99 -0.62 33.73
CA SER A 32 -37.30 -1.57 34.82
C SER A 32 -37.24 -0.94 36.22
N GLY A 33 -36.58 0.21 36.35
CA GLY A 33 -36.49 0.96 37.60
C GLY A 33 -35.49 0.40 38.61
N ASP A 34 -34.74 -0.64 38.27
CA ASP A 34 -33.63 -1.15 39.07
C ASP A 34 -32.33 -0.47 38.66
N MET A 35 -32.14 0.75 39.18
CA MET A 35 -31.03 1.65 38.85
C MET A 35 -29.94 1.66 39.94
N SER A 36 -29.85 0.59 40.73
CA SER A 36 -28.86 0.43 41.79
C SER A 36 -27.42 0.72 41.31
N PHE A 37 -27.11 0.43 40.05
CA PHE A 37 -25.82 0.71 39.41
C PHE A 37 -25.58 2.20 39.02
N ALA A 38 -26.61 2.89 38.51
CA ALA A 38 -26.50 4.28 38.07
C ALA A 38 -26.47 5.26 39.26
N ASN A 39 -27.24 4.96 40.30
CA ASN A 39 -27.22 5.73 41.56
C ASN A 39 -25.87 5.61 42.28
N PHE A 40 -25.18 4.48 42.16
CA PHE A 40 -23.84 4.27 42.71
C PHE A 40 -22.73 5.06 41.98
N SER A 41 -22.82 5.16 40.66
CA SER A 41 -21.71 5.69 39.83
C SER A 41 -21.80 7.19 39.54
N LEU A 42 -23.02 7.75 39.43
CA LEU A 42 -23.22 9.14 38.98
C LEU A 42 -23.83 10.08 40.04
N LYS A 43 -24.25 9.56 41.20
CA LYS A 43 -24.93 10.32 42.28
C LYS A 43 -26.10 11.19 41.80
N LEU A 44 -26.76 10.81 40.72
CA LEU A 44 -27.90 11.55 40.17
C LEU A 44 -29.18 11.18 40.93
N PRO A 45 -30.17 12.11 41.02
CA PRO A 45 -31.52 11.75 41.43
C PRO A 45 -32.08 10.64 40.53
N ASP A 46 -32.80 9.69 41.14
CA ASP A 46 -33.23 8.45 40.46
C ASP A 46 -33.98 8.70 39.14
N ILE A 47 -34.86 9.71 39.13
CA ILE A 47 -35.62 10.12 37.94
C ILE A 47 -34.70 10.67 36.85
N THR A 48 -33.72 11.52 37.22
CA THR A 48 -32.77 12.12 36.28
C THR A 48 -31.86 11.06 35.67
N GLY A 49 -31.39 10.12 36.49
CA GLY A 49 -30.61 8.97 36.02
C GLY A 49 -31.38 8.16 34.98
N ARG A 50 -32.66 7.84 35.26
CA ARG A 50 -33.49 7.03 34.37
C ARG A 50 -33.69 7.71 33.02
N LEU A 51 -33.98 9.01 33.04
CA LEU A 51 -34.15 9.80 31.83
C LEU A 51 -32.87 9.81 30.98
N ILE A 52 -31.71 10.00 31.60
CA ILE A 52 -30.42 9.99 30.91
C ILE A 52 -30.14 8.62 30.30
N THR A 53 -30.36 7.53 31.05
CA THR A 53 -30.18 6.16 30.54
C THR A 53 -31.06 5.91 29.31
N VAL A 54 -32.35 6.30 29.36
CA VAL A 54 -33.27 6.15 28.21
C VAL A 54 -32.81 6.99 27.02
N ILE A 55 -32.39 8.25 27.23
CA ILE A 55 -31.90 9.12 26.15
C ILE A 55 -30.65 8.52 25.49
N VAL A 56 -29.66 8.10 26.28
CA VAL A 56 -28.42 7.48 25.76
C VAL A 56 -28.75 6.20 24.98
N SER A 57 -29.68 5.40 25.48
CA SER A 57 -30.14 4.18 24.83
C SER A 57 -30.75 4.45 23.46
N LEU A 58 -31.64 5.44 23.37
CA LEU A 58 -32.27 5.85 22.11
C LEU A 58 -31.24 6.42 21.12
N LEU A 59 -30.23 7.15 21.60
CA LEU A 59 -29.13 7.64 20.76
C LEU A 59 -28.30 6.48 20.19
N LEU A 60 -27.97 5.46 21.00
CA LEU A 60 -27.23 4.28 20.54
C LEU A 60 -28.01 3.46 19.51
N ILE A 61 -29.31 3.26 19.73
CA ILE A 61 -30.19 2.58 18.76
C ILE A 61 -30.25 3.38 17.46
N SER A 62 -30.48 4.69 17.55
CA SER A 62 -30.59 5.56 16.36
C SER A 62 -29.28 5.58 15.57
N PHE A 63 -28.14 5.68 16.25
CA PHE A 63 -26.82 5.62 15.64
C PHE A 63 -26.58 4.28 14.94
N GLY A 64 -26.90 3.17 15.60
CA GLY A 64 -26.77 1.83 15.02
C GLY A 64 -27.66 1.64 13.78
N LEU A 65 -28.91 2.10 13.83
CA LEU A 65 -29.84 2.04 12.69
C LEU A 65 -29.41 2.92 11.52
N ILE A 66 -28.97 4.16 11.77
CA ILE A 66 -28.47 5.07 10.73
C ILE A 66 -27.22 4.49 10.07
N SER A 67 -26.29 3.96 10.87
CA SER A 67 -25.06 3.34 10.36
C SER A 67 -25.36 2.10 9.52
N GLU A 68 -26.31 1.27 9.94
CA GLU A 68 -26.75 0.09 9.19
C GLU A 68 -27.46 0.46 7.89
N TRP A 69 -28.33 1.46 7.93
CA TRP A 69 -29.01 1.98 6.74
C TRP A 69 -27.99 2.54 5.72
N ARG A 70 -27.00 3.31 6.19
CA ARG A 70 -25.94 3.86 5.35
C ARG A 70 -25.13 2.76 4.67
N LEU A 71 -24.70 1.73 5.42
CA LEU A 71 -23.97 0.60 4.84
C LEU A 71 -24.80 -0.17 3.79
N LYS A 72 -26.10 -0.33 4.03
CA LYS A 72 -27.01 -0.96 3.05
C LYS A 72 -27.21 -0.10 1.81
N SER A 73 -27.31 1.22 1.98
CA SER A 73 -27.41 2.18 0.86
C SER A 73 -26.14 2.15 0.01
N GLU A 74 -24.96 2.23 0.62
CA GLU A 74 -23.66 2.20 -0.09
C GLU A 74 -23.52 0.89 -0.88
N LYS A 75 -23.91 -0.25 -0.30
CA LYS A 75 -23.94 -1.55 -1.01
C LYS A 75 -24.95 -1.60 -2.15
N ALA A 76 -26.13 -1.01 -1.98
CA ALA A 76 -27.16 -0.98 -3.03
C ALA A 76 -26.69 -0.12 -4.22
N ASP A 77 -26.04 1.01 -3.94
CA ASP A 77 -25.43 1.87 -4.96
C ASP A 77 -24.31 1.14 -5.70
N GLU A 78 -23.45 0.42 -4.99
CA GLU A 78 -22.37 -0.40 -5.57
C GLU A 78 -22.92 -1.51 -6.47
N ILE A 79 -23.97 -2.24 -6.03
CA ILE A 79 -24.65 -3.26 -6.84
C ILE A 79 -25.25 -2.62 -8.09
N SER A 80 -25.92 -1.47 -7.97
CA SER A 80 -26.52 -0.76 -9.09
C SER A 80 -25.47 -0.29 -10.11
N GLN A 81 -24.32 0.24 -9.63
CA GLN A 81 -23.22 0.65 -10.50
C GLN A 81 -22.61 -0.55 -11.25
N ASN A 82 -22.40 -1.68 -10.57
CA ASN A 82 -21.90 -2.92 -11.18
C ASN A 82 -22.87 -3.49 -12.22
N GLU A 83 -24.17 -3.45 -11.96
CA GLU A 83 -25.20 -3.85 -12.93
C GLU A 83 -25.19 -2.93 -14.17
N ASN A 84 -25.11 -1.61 -13.96
CA ASN A 84 -25.06 -0.64 -15.06
C ASN A 84 -23.79 -0.80 -15.90
N MET A 85 -22.65 -1.05 -15.27
CA MET A 85 -21.39 -1.33 -15.96
C MET A 85 -21.47 -2.61 -16.78
N THR A 86 -22.06 -3.68 -16.24
CA THR A 86 -22.26 -4.96 -16.95
C THR A 86 -23.16 -4.77 -18.16
N LYS A 87 -24.29 -4.07 -18.00
CA LYS A 87 -25.19 -3.70 -19.11
C LYS A 87 -24.47 -2.87 -20.18
N GLY A 88 -23.63 -1.92 -19.77
CA GLY A 88 -22.82 -1.13 -20.68
C GLY A 88 -21.91 -2.01 -21.54
N PHE A 89 -21.19 -2.96 -20.92
CA PHE A 89 -20.35 -3.90 -21.66
C PHE A 89 -21.11 -4.86 -22.57
N ASP A 90 -22.31 -5.29 -22.18
CA ASP A 90 -23.15 -6.13 -23.02
C ASP A 90 -23.61 -5.40 -24.29
N ILE A 91 -23.97 -4.10 -24.16
CA ILE A 91 -24.31 -3.25 -25.30
C ILE A 91 -23.13 -3.12 -26.26
N ILE A 92 -21.94 -2.79 -25.77
CA ILE A 92 -20.75 -2.64 -26.64
C ILE A 92 -20.39 -4.00 -27.27
N SER A 93 -20.49 -5.09 -26.52
CA SER A 93 -20.23 -6.46 -27.04
C SER A 93 -21.21 -6.82 -28.16
N LYS A 94 -22.48 -6.44 -28.04
CA LYS A 94 -23.49 -6.61 -29.11
C LYS A 94 -23.10 -5.84 -30.38
N HIS A 95 -22.64 -4.59 -30.24
CA HIS A 95 -22.18 -3.80 -31.39
C HIS A 95 -20.94 -4.39 -32.06
N ILE A 96 -19.95 -4.84 -31.28
CA ILE A 96 -18.77 -5.54 -31.82
C ILE A 96 -19.16 -6.80 -32.56
N ASN A 97 -20.11 -7.56 -32.04
CA ASN A 97 -20.53 -8.80 -32.67
C ASN A 97 -21.20 -8.59 -34.04
N ALA A 98 -21.77 -7.41 -34.26
CA ALA A 98 -22.36 -6.99 -35.53
C ALA A 98 -21.33 -6.50 -36.57
N ILE A 99 -20.05 -6.35 -36.20
CA ILE A 99 -18.98 -6.00 -37.15
C ILE A 99 -18.71 -7.20 -38.06
N GLU A 100 -18.89 -7.01 -39.37
CA GLU A 100 -18.63 -8.05 -40.38
C GLU A 100 -17.14 -8.27 -40.65
N ASP A 101 -16.35 -7.18 -40.60
CA ASP A 101 -14.91 -7.22 -40.72
C ASP A 101 -14.29 -7.99 -39.53
N LYS A 102 -13.76 -9.17 -39.81
CA LYS A 102 -13.19 -10.05 -38.78
C LYS A 102 -11.97 -9.47 -38.08
N GLU A 103 -11.14 -8.70 -38.78
CA GLU A 103 -9.94 -8.10 -38.19
C GLU A 103 -10.34 -7.01 -37.19
N ILE A 104 -11.23 -6.11 -37.60
CA ILE A 104 -11.75 -5.04 -36.75
C ILE A 104 -12.52 -5.63 -35.56
N LYS A 105 -13.35 -6.65 -35.78
CA LYS A 105 -14.07 -7.36 -34.73
C LYS A 105 -13.12 -7.95 -33.68
N ASN A 106 -12.10 -8.69 -34.13
CA ASN A 106 -11.14 -9.32 -33.23
C ASN A 106 -10.34 -8.28 -32.42
N LYS A 107 -9.88 -7.20 -33.06
CA LYS A 107 -9.20 -6.10 -32.36
C LYS A 107 -10.11 -5.44 -31.33
N SER A 108 -11.38 -5.23 -31.66
CA SER A 108 -12.34 -4.61 -30.75
C SER A 108 -12.64 -5.51 -29.53
N ILE A 109 -12.73 -6.83 -29.72
CA ILE A 109 -12.88 -7.80 -28.61
C ILE A 109 -11.71 -7.71 -27.63
N LEU A 110 -10.47 -7.62 -28.15
CA LEU A 110 -9.28 -7.48 -27.31
C LEU A 110 -9.35 -6.20 -26.47
N ILE A 111 -9.68 -5.06 -27.08
CA ILE A 111 -9.81 -3.77 -26.39
C ILE A 111 -10.86 -3.83 -25.27
N ILE A 112 -12.04 -4.43 -25.52
CA ILE A 112 -13.06 -4.57 -24.46
C ILE A 112 -12.55 -5.46 -23.33
N ASN A 113 -11.93 -6.59 -23.65
CA ASN A 113 -11.46 -7.52 -22.63
C ASN A 113 -10.38 -6.87 -21.76
N GLU A 114 -9.49 -6.08 -22.35
CA GLU A 114 -8.52 -5.25 -21.63
C GLU A 114 -9.22 -4.22 -20.74
N ALA A 115 -10.23 -3.51 -21.25
CA ALA A 115 -10.99 -2.55 -20.46
C ALA A 115 -11.72 -3.20 -19.27
N LYS A 116 -12.38 -4.35 -19.48
CA LYS A 116 -13.01 -5.15 -18.41
C LYS A 116 -12.00 -5.58 -17.35
N SER A 117 -10.82 -6.04 -17.78
CA SER A 117 -9.72 -6.43 -16.89
C SER A 117 -9.21 -5.24 -16.07
N ARG A 118 -9.05 -4.07 -16.69
CA ARG A 118 -8.62 -2.83 -16.00
C ARG A 118 -9.64 -2.37 -14.96
N LEU A 119 -10.94 -2.45 -15.26
CA LEU A 119 -11.98 -2.07 -14.29
C LEU A 119 -12.01 -3.00 -13.08
N ARG A 120 -11.94 -4.33 -13.29
CA ARG A 120 -11.86 -5.29 -12.17
C ARG A 120 -10.66 -5.02 -11.26
N ARG A 121 -9.51 -4.64 -11.83
CA ARG A 121 -8.33 -4.26 -11.04
C ARG A 121 -8.59 -3.04 -10.15
N ILE A 122 -9.40 -2.07 -10.61
CA ILE A 122 -9.76 -0.90 -9.79
C ILE A 122 -10.57 -1.33 -8.57
N ASP A 123 -11.51 -2.26 -8.73
CA ASP A 123 -12.27 -2.84 -7.60
C ASP A 123 -11.34 -3.54 -6.60
N ASP A 124 -10.29 -4.20 -7.11
CA ASP A 124 -9.24 -4.78 -6.29
C ASP A 124 -8.30 -3.74 -5.66
N GLY A 125 -8.50 -2.44 -5.91
CA GLY A 125 -7.66 -1.35 -5.42
C GLY A 125 -6.33 -1.21 -6.17
N ILE A 126 -6.26 -1.66 -7.43
CA ILE A 126 -5.08 -1.68 -8.28
C ILE A 126 -5.27 -0.74 -9.47
N VAL A 127 -4.35 0.21 -9.66
CA VAL A 127 -4.35 1.15 -10.78
C VAL A 127 -3.02 1.08 -11.49
N VAL A 128 -3.04 0.89 -12.81
CA VAL A 128 -1.85 0.95 -13.67
C VAL A 128 -1.85 2.29 -14.40
N LEU A 129 -0.78 3.07 -14.22
CA LEU A 129 -0.58 4.38 -14.83
C LEU A 129 0.59 4.35 -15.81
N GLY A 130 0.56 5.28 -16.76
CA GLY A 130 1.61 5.48 -17.75
C GLY A 130 2.95 5.91 -17.14
N PRO A 131 4.04 5.85 -17.93
CA PRO A 131 5.40 6.13 -17.47
C PRO A 131 5.59 7.57 -16.96
N GLU A 132 4.80 8.53 -17.46
CA GLU A 132 4.80 9.93 -17.01
C GLU A 132 4.41 10.10 -15.53
N HIS A 133 3.76 9.09 -14.94
CA HIS A 133 3.35 9.09 -13.54
C HIS A 133 4.38 8.48 -12.58
N THR A 134 5.35 7.72 -13.09
CA THR A 134 6.33 6.90 -12.33
C THR A 134 6.86 7.58 -11.07
N TYR A 135 7.39 8.80 -11.18
CA TYR A 135 7.97 9.51 -10.03
C TYR A 135 7.02 10.53 -9.41
N ARG A 136 6.02 10.98 -10.16
CA ARG A 136 5.07 11.99 -9.70
C ARG A 136 4.24 11.45 -8.55
N THR A 137 3.72 10.24 -8.69
CA THR A 137 2.87 9.60 -7.67
C THR A 137 3.66 9.32 -6.40
N ALA A 138 4.89 8.82 -6.55
CA ALA A 138 5.80 8.57 -5.43
C ALA A 138 6.14 9.87 -4.69
N ILE A 139 6.46 10.96 -5.40
CA ILE A 139 6.72 12.29 -4.82
C ILE A 139 5.49 12.82 -4.07
N ASP A 140 4.30 12.71 -4.67
CA ASP A 140 3.07 13.19 -4.05
C ASP A 140 2.75 12.40 -2.78
N ASN A 141 2.96 11.08 -2.78
CA ASN A 141 2.81 10.27 -1.57
C ASN A 141 3.82 10.68 -0.48
N ILE A 142 5.11 10.84 -0.80
CA ILE A 142 6.14 11.31 0.16
C ILE A 142 5.72 12.61 0.84
N ARG A 143 5.15 13.55 0.08
CA ARG A 143 4.71 14.85 0.61
C ARG A 143 3.60 14.72 1.64
N THR A 144 2.75 13.71 1.48
CA THR A 144 1.62 13.45 2.37
C THR A 144 1.95 12.52 3.54
N THR A 145 3.07 11.80 3.49
CA THR A 145 3.56 10.95 4.59
C THR A 145 3.85 11.78 5.83
N LYS A 146 3.32 11.34 6.97
CA LYS A 146 3.34 12.06 8.25
C LYS A 146 4.54 11.65 9.11
N LYS A 147 4.89 12.52 10.06
CA LYS A 147 5.92 12.25 11.07
C LYS A 147 5.65 10.91 11.78
N GLY A 148 6.69 10.09 11.89
CA GLY A 148 6.64 8.77 12.53
C GLY A 148 6.19 7.63 11.61
N GLU A 149 5.70 7.93 10.40
CA GLU A 149 5.39 6.90 9.40
C GLU A 149 6.68 6.41 8.71
N ASN A 150 6.57 5.24 8.07
CA ASN A 150 7.69 4.58 7.39
C ASN A 150 7.46 4.52 5.88
N ILE A 151 8.53 4.74 5.13
CA ILE A 151 8.60 4.47 3.69
C ILE A 151 9.61 3.36 3.48
N LEU A 152 9.17 2.26 2.87
CA LEU A 152 10.01 1.11 2.58
C LEU A 152 10.17 1.00 1.07
N ALA A 153 11.40 1.06 0.56
CA ALA A 153 11.63 1.03 -0.88
C ALA A 153 12.70 0.01 -1.28
N THR A 154 12.49 -0.69 -2.38
CA THR A 154 13.55 -1.43 -3.07
C THR A 154 14.00 -0.64 -4.29
N HIS A 155 15.27 -0.81 -4.67
CA HIS A 155 15.79 -0.32 -5.93
C HIS A 155 16.62 -1.41 -6.58
N ALA A 156 16.16 -1.93 -7.70
CA ALA A 156 16.79 -3.07 -8.36
C ALA A 156 17.69 -2.61 -9.51
N ALA A 157 19.00 -2.74 -9.35
CA ALA A 157 20.02 -2.41 -10.36
C ALA A 157 20.94 -3.61 -10.65
N HIS A 158 20.37 -4.81 -10.59
CA HIS A 158 21.08 -6.09 -10.75
C HIS A 158 21.38 -6.45 -12.21
N GLU A 159 20.54 -6.03 -13.17
CA GLU A 159 20.79 -6.26 -14.60
C GLU A 159 21.81 -5.25 -15.14
N HIS A 160 21.69 -3.98 -14.74
CA HIS A 160 22.52 -2.88 -15.21
C HIS A 160 22.81 -1.91 -14.07
N ILE A 161 24.09 -1.78 -13.70
CA ILE A 161 24.53 -0.85 -12.64
C ILE A 161 24.22 0.61 -12.99
N ASP A 162 24.11 0.93 -14.28
CA ASP A 162 23.77 2.27 -14.78
C ASP A 162 22.40 2.75 -14.29
N TYR A 163 21.50 1.85 -13.89
CA TYR A 163 20.22 2.24 -13.27
C TYR A 163 20.44 2.99 -11.95
N LEU A 164 21.51 2.68 -11.23
CA LEU A 164 21.90 3.41 -10.03
C LEU A 164 22.38 4.83 -10.37
N TYR A 165 23.02 5.04 -11.52
CA TYR A 165 23.44 6.39 -11.93
C TYR A 165 22.26 7.33 -12.22
N GLY A 166 21.07 6.79 -12.44
CA GLY A 166 19.84 7.56 -12.57
C GLY A 166 19.61 8.54 -11.39
N TRP A 167 20.07 8.22 -10.19
CA TRP A 167 20.01 9.11 -9.02
C TRP A 167 20.75 10.45 -9.24
N GLU A 168 21.80 10.44 -10.06
CA GLU A 168 22.60 11.63 -10.40
C GLU A 168 22.33 12.15 -11.83
N ASP A 169 21.76 11.34 -12.71
CA ASP A 169 21.61 11.72 -14.13
C ASP A 169 20.18 12.13 -14.49
N ILE A 170 19.18 11.61 -13.78
CA ILE A 170 17.76 11.76 -14.14
C ILE A 170 17.08 12.77 -13.20
N ILE A 171 16.59 13.89 -13.76
CA ILE A 171 15.93 14.97 -13.00
C ILE A 171 14.77 14.45 -12.12
N PRO A 172 13.84 13.61 -12.61
CA PRO A 172 12.80 13.01 -11.77
C PRO A 172 13.33 12.25 -10.54
N LEU A 173 14.41 11.48 -10.66
CA LEU A 173 15.01 10.76 -9.52
C LEU A 173 15.69 11.71 -8.53
N LYS A 174 16.36 12.77 -9.02
CA LYS A 174 16.89 13.83 -8.16
C LYS A 174 15.78 14.49 -7.35
N ASN A 175 14.66 14.81 -7.99
CA ASN A 175 13.49 15.40 -7.31
C ASN A 175 12.92 14.43 -6.28
N TYR A 176 12.82 13.15 -6.62
CA TYR A 176 12.40 12.10 -5.69
C TYR A 176 13.35 12.00 -4.48
N PHE A 177 14.67 12.03 -4.68
CA PHE A 177 15.66 12.04 -3.61
C PHE A 177 15.53 13.30 -2.72
N ALA A 178 15.39 14.47 -3.34
CA ALA A 178 15.21 15.72 -2.60
C ALA A 178 13.94 15.71 -1.73
N GLU A 179 12.84 15.11 -2.21
CA GLU A 179 11.61 14.96 -1.42
C GLU A 179 11.77 13.93 -0.28
N ASN A 180 12.55 12.86 -0.47
CA ASN A 180 12.92 11.95 0.61
C ASN A 180 13.65 12.69 1.75
N ILE A 181 14.64 13.53 1.42
CA ILE A 181 15.36 14.35 2.41
C ILE A 181 14.39 15.26 3.18
N LYS A 182 13.46 15.92 2.47
CA LYS A 182 12.44 16.75 3.12
C LYS A 182 11.54 15.93 4.06
N ALA A 183 11.20 14.69 3.70
CA ALA A 183 10.38 13.81 4.53
C ALA A 183 11.13 13.37 5.79
N ILE A 184 12.41 13.02 5.67
CA ILE A 184 13.28 12.70 6.80
C ILE A 184 13.36 13.89 7.76
N ASN A 185 13.52 15.12 7.24
CA ASN A 185 13.51 16.33 8.05
C ASN A 185 12.17 16.59 8.77
N ARG A 186 11.04 16.05 8.25
CA ARG A 186 9.73 16.05 8.94
C ARG A 186 9.61 14.93 9.99
N GLY A 187 10.58 14.02 10.08
CA GLY A 187 10.59 12.86 10.97
C GLY A 187 9.90 11.62 10.39
N VAL A 188 9.87 11.48 9.06
CA VAL A 188 9.51 10.22 8.38
C VAL A 188 10.72 9.29 8.37
N ASN A 189 10.53 8.01 8.66
CA ASN A 189 11.61 7.03 8.56
C ASN A 189 11.62 6.44 7.15
N ILE A 190 12.78 6.39 6.50
CA ILE A 190 12.91 5.80 5.16
C ILE A 190 13.93 4.68 5.22
N GLU A 191 13.51 3.50 4.78
CA GLU A 191 14.40 2.36 4.57
C GLU A 191 14.48 2.06 3.07
N ARG A 192 15.69 1.84 2.57
CA ARG A 192 15.92 1.51 1.17
C ARG A 192 16.83 0.32 1.01
N ILE A 193 16.37 -0.67 0.25
CA ILE A 193 17.18 -1.82 -0.14
C ILE A 193 17.65 -1.63 -1.58
N PHE A 194 18.96 -1.61 -1.80
CA PHE A 194 19.52 -1.73 -3.14
C PHE A 194 19.82 -3.19 -3.45
N ILE A 195 19.26 -3.69 -4.54
CA ILE A 195 19.49 -5.04 -5.05
C ILE A 195 20.46 -4.94 -6.21
N ILE A 196 21.71 -5.35 -5.99
CA ILE A 196 22.83 -5.17 -6.91
C ILE A 196 23.70 -6.42 -6.96
N MET A 197 24.37 -6.65 -8.09
CA MET A 197 25.41 -7.68 -8.18
C MET A 197 26.64 -7.24 -7.38
N ARG A 198 27.30 -8.18 -6.71
CA ARG A 198 28.53 -7.88 -5.96
C ARG A 198 29.65 -7.39 -6.87
N ASP A 199 29.79 -8.03 -8.03
CA ASP A 199 30.81 -7.76 -9.05
C ASP A 199 30.62 -6.43 -9.81
N ALA A 200 29.46 -5.78 -9.62
CA ALA A 200 29.17 -4.46 -10.17
C ALA A 200 29.83 -3.33 -9.36
N ILE A 201 30.08 -3.56 -8.06
CA ILE A 201 30.72 -2.60 -7.15
C ILE A 201 32.18 -2.95 -6.91
N PHE A 202 32.47 -4.25 -6.77
CA PHE A 202 33.75 -4.73 -6.24
C PHE A 202 34.29 -5.86 -7.10
N ASP A 203 35.56 -5.76 -7.46
CA ASP A 203 36.26 -6.83 -8.15
C ASP A 203 36.88 -7.79 -7.12
N SER A 204 36.35 -9.00 -7.06
CA SER A 204 36.81 -10.04 -6.13
C SER A 204 38.21 -10.56 -6.45
N GLN A 205 38.70 -10.41 -7.69
CA GLN A 205 40.04 -10.85 -8.08
C GLN A 205 41.11 -9.88 -7.60
N THR A 206 40.86 -8.59 -7.78
CA THR A 206 41.81 -7.53 -7.40
C THR A 206 41.58 -6.98 -5.99
N SER A 207 40.46 -7.34 -5.36
CA SER A 207 40.00 -6.78 -4.09
C SER A 207 39.90 -5.24 -4.11
N THR A 208 39.49 -4.69 -5.26
CA THR A 208 39.37 -3.23 -5.45
C THR A 208 37.94 -2.81 -5.78
N ILE A 209 37.62 -1.55 -5.47
CA ILE A 209 36.37 -0.93 -5.88
C ILE A 209 36.42 -0.74 -7.40
N LYS A 210 35.49 -1.38 -8.10
CA LYS A 210 35.32 -1.26 -9.55
C LYS A 210 34.50 -0.02 -9.92
N ASN A 211 33.59 0.39 -9.03
CA ASN A 211 32.60 1.43 -9.32
C ASN A 211 32.42 2.41 -8.15
N GLU A 212 33.34 3.37 -8.09
CA GLU A 212 33.31 4.46 -7.09
C GLU A 212 32.05 5.32 -7.20
N ARG A 213 31.53 5.50 -8.40
CA ARG A 213 30.30 6.29 -8.64
C ARG A 213 29.10 5.62 -7.96
N ALA A 214 28.92 4.33 -8.17
CA ALA A 214 27.86 3.58 -7.53
C ALA A 214 28.00 3.61 -6.00
N LEU A 215 29.22 3.43 -5.48
CA LEU A 215 29.48 3.49 -4.05
C LEU A 215 29.13 4.86 -3.45
N LYS A 216 29.50 5.95 -4.14
CA LYS A 216 29.14 7.31 -3.74
C LYS A 216 27.62 7.47 -3.63
N ILE A 217 26.86 7.00 -4.62
CA ILE A 217 25.39 7.10 -4.59
C ILE A 217 24.80 6.37 -3.38
N LEU A 218 25.28 5.16 -3.09
CA LEU A 218 24.81 4.41 -1.91
C LEU A 218 25.09 5.18 -0.60
N ARG A 219 26.27 5.77 -0.48
CA ARG A 219 26.68 6.58 0.69
C ARG A 219 25.87 7.86 0.81
N ASP A 220 25.68 8.59 -0.29
CA ASP A 220 24.90 9.84 -0.30
C ASP A 220 23.48 9.62 0.24
N HIS A 221 22.89 8.44 0.02
CA HIS A 221 21.59 8.08 0.59
C HIS A 221 21.66 7.81 2.10
N GLU A 222 22.68 7.08 2.58
CA GLU A 222 22.88 6.82 4.01
C GLU A 222 23.16 8.13 4.76
N ASP A 223 24.04 8.98 4.22
CA ASP A 223 24.40 10.29 4.78
C ASP A 223 23.21 11.26 4.81
N ALA A 224 22.26 11.11 3.89
CA ALA A 224 20.99 11.86 3.88
C ALA A 224 19.99 11.39 4.95
N GLY A 225 20.31 10.34 5.72
CA GLY A 225 19.47 9.79 6.78
C GLY A 225 18.53 8.67 6.34
N ILE A 226 18.70 8.12 5.12
CA ILE A 226 17.98 6.91 4.71
C ILE A 226 18.68 5.70 5.33
N HIS A 227 17.93 4.77 5.91
CA HIS A 227 18.51 3.49 6.33
C HIS A 227 18.74 2.60 5.11
N VAL A 228 20.00 2.55 4.66
CA VAL A 228 20.38 1.82 3.45
C VAL A 228 20.76 0.37 3.77
N TYR A 229 20.15 -0.55 3.04
CA TYR A 229 20.47 -1.98 3.03
C TYR A 229 20.95 -2.38 1.64
N ILE A 230 21.93 -3.27 1.58
CA ILE A 230 22.40 -3.90 0.35
C ILE A 230 22.01 -5.37 0.40
N THR A 231 21.27 -5.81 -0.62
CA THR A 231 21.02 -7.22 -0.86
C THR A 231 21.74 -7.62 -2.12
N TRP A 232 22.78 -8.44 -1.97
CA TRP A 232 23.50 -9.02 -3.10
C TRP A 232 22.53 -9.87 -3.92
N PHE A 233 22.46 -9.63 -5.22
CA PHE A 233 21.55 -10.32 -6.12
C PHE A 233 21.72 -11.85 -6.06
N GLU A 234 22.96 -12.29 -5.92
CA GLU A 234 23.38 -13.68 -5.80
C GLU A 234 22.70 -14.39 -4.62
N ASN A 235 22.39 -13.67 -3.55
CA ASN A 235 21.74 -14.22 -2.35
C ASN A 235 20.24 -14.50 -2.55
N ILE A 236 19.60 -13.87 -3.54
CA ILE A 236 18.14 -13.98 -3.78
C ILE A 236 17.80 -14.58 -5.14
N LEU A 237 18.81 -15.01 -5.91
CA LEU A 237 18.67 -15.52 -7.28
C LEU A 237 17.68 -16.69 -7.40
N LEU A 238 17.64 -17.57 -6.40
CA LEU A 238 16.77 -18.74 -6.37
C LEU A 238 15.28 -18.38 -6.23
N ASN A 239 14.98 -17.16 -5.77
CA ASN A 239 13.62 -16.68 -5.62
C ASN A 239 13.39 -15.47 -6.54
N LYS A 240 13.38 -15.71 -7.86
CA LYS A 240 13.25 -14.64 -8.88
C LYS A 240 12.04 -13.74 -8.67
N ASN A 241 10.97 -14.28 -8.08
CA ASN A 241 9.77 -13.54 -7.73
C ASN A 241 9.98 -12.51 -6.61
N MET A 242 11.17 -12.42 -6.00
CA MET A 242 11.55 -11.39 -5.04
C MET A 242 12.15 -10.14 -5.69
N ILE A 243 12.65 -10.25 -6.92
CA ILE A 243 13.32 -9.14 -7.60
C ILE A 243 12.27 -8.19 -8.20
N SER A 244 12.08 -7.03 -7.59
CA SER A 244 11.26 -5.95 -8.15
C SER A 244 11.62 -4.62 -7.51
N ASP A 245 11.37 -3.54 -8.23
CA ASP A 245 11.43 -2.17 -7.72
C ASP A 245 10.03 -1.75 -7.25
N PHE A 246 9.91 -1.41 -5.97
CA PHE A 246 8.66 -0.96 -5.38
C PHE A 246 8.89 -0.09 -4.14
N ILE A 247 7.86 0.67 -3.81
CA ILE A 247 7.81 1.57 -2.66
C ILE A 247 6.52 1.28 -1.89
N ILE A 248 6.62 1.16 -0.58
CA ILE A 248 5.51 1.03 0.35
C ILE A 248 5.43 2.32 1.15
N PHE A 249 4.30 3.00 1.06
CA PHE A 249 3.97 4.19 1.85
C PHE A 249 3.10 3.75 3.04
N ASP A 250 3.76 3.53 4.18
CA ASP A 250 3.18 3.01 5.42
C ASP A 250 2.29 1.76 5.19
N LYS A 251 1.05 1.73 5.71
CA LYS A 251 0.14 0.57 5.59
C LYS A 251 -0.96 0.78 4.54
N PHE A 252 -0.78 1.74 3.63
CA PHE A 252 -1.89 2.23 2.81
C PHE A 252 -1.67 2.10 1.31
N THR A 253 -0.43 2.13 0.82
CA THR A 253 -0.18 2.13 -0.62
C THR A 253 1.13 1.47 -0.96
N VAL A 254 1.12 0.64 -2.01
CA VAL A 254 2.30 0.13 -2.69
C VAL A 254 2.34 0.71 -4.09
N GLU A 255 3.48 1.24 -4.49
CA GLU A 255 3.80 1.55 -5.88
C GLU A 255 4.85 0.55 -6.35
N SER A 256 4.56 -0.21 -7.41
CA SER A 256 5.56 -1.09 -8.02
C SER A 256 5.83 -0.68 -9.45
N HIS A 257 7.06 -0.89 -9.87
CA HIS A 257 7.46 -0.66 -11.24
C HIS A 257 7.79 -2.00 -11.90
N ASP A 258 7.16 -2.24 -13.04
CA ASP A 258 7.56 -3.34 -13.90
C ASP A 258 8.75 -2.85 -14.73
N ILE A 259 9.90 -3.50 -14.54
CA ILE A 259 11.10 -3.28 -15.36
C ILE A 259 11.03 -4.32 -16.49
N PRO A 260 10.63 -3.95 -17.72
CA PRO A 260 10.77 -4.85 -18.84
C PRO A 260 12.25 -5.08 -19.15
N ALA A 261 12.56 -6.24 -19.73
CA ALA A 261 13.91 -6.54 -20.21
C ALA A 261 14.35 -5.46 -21.22
N GLY A 262 15.26 -4.57 -20.81
CA GLY A 262 15.90 -3.59 -21.68
C GLY A 262 15.61 -2.09 -21.44
N GLY A 263 15.02 -1.63 -20.32
CA GLY A 263 15.00 -0.18 -20.05
C GLY A 263 14.17 0.37 -18.89
N LEU A 264 14.05 1.71 -18.90
CA LEU A 264 13.36 2.57 -17.93
C LEU A 264 11.92 2.11 -17.64
N TYR A 265 11.41 2.45 -16.44
CA TYR A 265 10.07 2.08 -15.98
C TYR A 265 8.99 2.45 -17.00
N TYR A 266 8.28 1.43 -17.49
CA TYR A 266 7.27 1.59 -18.55
C TYR A 266 5.89 1.92 -17.99
N GLN A 267 5.62 1.50 -16.75
CA GLN A 267 4.36 1.70 -16.06
C GLN A 267 4.59 1.69 -14.56
N VAL A 268 3.72 2.40 -13.83
CA VAL A 268 3.63 2.31 -12.37
C VAL A 268 2.30 1.67 -11.99
N THR A 269 2.37 0.64 -11.14
CA THR A 269 1.17 0.02 -10.59
C THR A 269 1.01 0.42 -9.13
N ILE A 270 -0.05 1.16 -8.84
CA ILE A 270 -0.46 1.56 -7.50
C ILE A 270 -1.43 0.51 -6.96
N ARG A 271 -1.20 0.04 -5.73
CA ARG A 271 -2.05 -0.91 -5.02
C ARG A 271 -2.41 -0.34 -3.65
N ARG A 272 -3.71 -0.29 -3.36
CA ARG A 272 -4.27 0.12 -2.05
C ARG A 272 -4.98 -1.01 -1.31
N ASN A 273 -4.95 -2.22 -1.88
CA ASN A 273 -5.48 -3.41 -1.26
C ASN A 273 -4.64 -3.82 -0.04
N VAL A 274 -5.26 -4.04 1.10
CA VAL A 274 -4.57 -4.46 2.34
C VAL A 274 -3.80 -5.77 2.15
N ASN A 275 -4.35 -6.73 1.40
CA ASN A 275 -3.68 -8.01 1.17
C ASN A 275 -2.42 -7.85 0.31
N GLU A 276 -2.47 -6.97 -0.70
CA GLU A 276 -1.29 -6.65 -1.50
C GLU A 276 -0.23 -5.91 -0.66
N ILE A 277 -0.64 -4.97 0.19
CA ILE A 277 0.28 -4.25 1.09
C ILE A 277 0.99 -5.23 2.02
N ILE A 278 0.27 -6.19 2.62
CA ILE A 278 0.86 -7.25 3.46
C ILE A 278 1.88 -8.05 2.65
N LYS A 279 1.50 -8.54 1.47
CA LYS A 279 2.38 -9.34 0.59
C LYS A 279 3.67 -8.60 0.23
N TYR A 280 3.59 -7.32 -0.12
CA TYR A 280 4.78 -6.53 -0.44
C TYR A 280 5.62 -6.21 0.79
N THR A 281 5.00 -6.05 1.97
CA THR A 281 5.72 -5.87 3.24
C THR A 281 6.49 -7.14 3.62
N GLU A 282 5.86 -8.30 3.50
CA GLU A 282 6.51 -9.60 3.71
C GLU A 282 7.68 -9.77 2.75
N ARG A 283 7.46 -9.51 1.45
CA ARG A 283 8.51 -9.54 0.44
C ARG A 283 9.65 -8.57 0.75
N PHE A 284 9.37 -7.34 1.17
CA PHE A 284 10.39 -6.37 1.56
C PHE A 284 11.25 -6.91 2.71
N ASN A 285 10.61 -7.46 3.75
CA ASN A 285 11.31 -8.04 4.89
C ASN A 285 12.15 -9.25 4.51
N GLU A 286 11.67 -10.12 3.62
CA GLU A 286 12.46 -11.24 3.11
C GLU A 286 13.71 -10.75 2.36
N ILE A 287 13.57 -9.78 1.45
CA ILE A 287 14.72 -9.20 0.73
C ILE A 287 15.71 -8.56 1.72
N LYS A 288 15.19 -7.82 2.71
CA LYS A 288 15.99 -7.17 3.77
C LYS A 288 16.77 -8.18 4.59
N ASN A 289 16.13 -9.29 4.97
CA ASN A 289 16.75 -10.36 5.76
C ASN A 289 17.86 -11.10 5.02
N SER A 290 17.82 -11.11 3.68
CA SER A 290 18.91 -11.62 2.83
C SER A 290 20.02 -10.60 2.57
N GLY A 291 19.84 -9.35 3.02
CA GLY A 291 20.79 -8.26 2.88
C GLY A 291 21.45 -7.84 4.20
N LEU A 292 22.28 -6.82 4.11
CA LEU A 292 22.98 -6.22 5.24
C LEU A 292 22.86 -4.69 5.18
N PRO A 293 22.85 -3.99 6.33
CA PRO A 293 23.05 -2.54 6.35
C PRO A 293 24.31 -2.14 5.55
N LEU A 294 24.29 -0.99 4.86
CA LEU A 294 25.35 -0.57 3.93
C LEU A 294 26.75 -0.73 4.51
N LYS A 295 26.99 -0.17 5.70
CA LYS A 295 28.28 -0.31 6.39
C LYS A 295 28.75 -1.76 6.56
N LYS A 296 27.84 -2.67 6.94
CA LYS A 296 28.18 -4.09 7.13
C LYS A 296 28.43 -4.79 5.79
N ALA A 297 27.62 -4.48 4.77
CA ALA A 297 27.77 -5.04 3.43
C ALA A 297 29.13 -4.65 2.80
N LEU A 298 29.55 -3.39 2.99
CA LEU A 298 30.82 -2.89 2.48
C LEU A 298 32.02 -3.51 3.24
N ASN A 299 31.92 -3.68 4.56
CA ASN A 299 32.94 -4.39 5.33
C ASN A 299 33.10 -5.86 4.89
N GLU A 300 32.02 -6.54 4.50
CA GLU A 300 32.06 -7.93 4.02
C GLU A 300 32.93 -8.08 2.76
N ILE A 301 32.96 -7.04 1.92
CA ILE A 301 33.79 -6.98 0.71
C ILE A 301 35.09 -6.21 0.92
N GLY A 302 35.54 -6.06 2.17
CA GLY A 302 36.85 -5.48 2.50
C GLY A 302 36.94 -3.95 2.41
N ILE A 303 35.80 -3.26 2.28
CA ILE A 303 35.74 -1.79 2.26
C ILE A 303 35.44 -1.32 3.69
N ASN A 304 36.47 -0.87 4.41
CA ASN A 304 36.32 -0.30 5.75
C ASN A 304 35.82 1.15 5.69
N ILE A 305 34.80 1.46 6.50
CA ILE A 305 34.18 2.79 6.62
C ILE A 305 33.87 3.12 8.08
#